data_AF-A0A6B2M223-F1
#
_entry.id   AF-A0A6B2M223-F1
#
_cell.length_a   1.000
_cell.length_b   1.000
_cell.length_c   1.000
_cell.angle_alpha   90.00
_cell.angle_beta   90.00
_cell.angle_gamma   90.00
#
_symmetry.space_group_name_H-M   'P 1'
#
loop_
_entity.id
_entity.type
_entity.pdbx_description
1 polymer ?
#
loop_
_entity_poly.entity_id
_entity_poly.type
_entity_poly.pdbx_seq_one_letter_code
_entity_poly.pdbx_strand_id
1 'polypeptide(L)'
;MGDRPINRLVRRNSELVIEGYPRCANSFAVKAFRQVNDPSNKLHIGTHTHSPANIIMAIKWKVPTVVLIREPEEAILSKPAKVLEFEEIKGLDPSKGIADKGLKLLTLYWTRRFSQFYQRLEPWAGQFVAANFETTTRDFPTIINQLNDRYGKNYKPFYSTDENNQEIFKDSSQHLFPSKLRDHFKEMIRGIYHSEENAVNRQKAEVAYQSFLRLNHI
;
A
#
# COMPACT_ATOMS: atom_id res chain seq x y z
N MET A 1 -7.64 -22.77 -5.93
CA MET A 1 -8.46 -22.02 -6.93
C MET A 1 -7.52 -21.10 -7.69
N GLY A 2 -7.52 -21.16 -9.02
CA GLY A 2 -6.59 -20.39 -9.85
C GLY A 2 -6.68 -18.88 -9.60
N ASP A 3 -5.53 -18.25 -9.43
CA ASP A 3 -5.37 -16.82 -9.18
C ASP A 3 -5.99 -16.03 -10.35
N ARG A 4 -7.13 -15.37 -10.15
CA ARG A 4 -7.69 -14.47 -11.18
C ARG A 4 -6.75 -13.27 -11.36
N PRO A 5 -6.64 -12.71 -12.57
CA PRO A 5 -5.88 -11.49 -12.77
C PRO A 5 -6.41 -10.41 -11.82
N ILE A 6 -5.51 -9.82 -11.04
CA ILE A 6 -5.84 -8.70 -10.16
C ILE A 6 -6.62 -7.67 -10.98
N ASN A 7 -7.85 -7.35 -10.56
CA ASN A 7 -8.70 -6.35 -11.19
C ASN A 7 -8.10 -4.96 -10.92
N ARG A 8 -7.06 -4.60 -11.66
CA ARG A 8 -6.23 -3.46 -11.29
C ARG A 8 -6.96 -2.13 -11.44
N LEU A 9 -7.58 -1.93 -12.59
CA LEU A 9 -8.21 -0.65 -12.93
C LEU A 9 -9.61 -0.55 -12.36
N VAL A 10 -9.95 0.65 -11.88
CA VAL A 10 -11.32 1.02 -11.55
C VAL A 10 -12.21 0.98 -12.79
N ARG A 11 -13.47 0.64 -12.57
CA ARG A 11 -14.58 0.65 -13.52
C ARG A 11 -15.73 1.45 -12.91
N ARG A 12 -16.64 1.95 -13.74
CA ARG A 12 -17.83 2.66 -13.24
C ARG A 12 -18.70 1.82 -12.31
N ASN A 13 -18.69 0.50 -12.48
CA ASN A 13 -19.40 -0.47 -11.64
C ASN A 13 -18.47 -1.18 -10.62
N SER A 14 -17.29 -0.62 -10.34
CA SER A 14 -16.47 -1.11 -9.22
C SER A 14 -17.23 -0.94 -7.92
N GLU A 15 -17.16 -1.94 -7.05
CA GLU A 15 -17.76 -1.85 -5.73
C GLU A 15 -17.01 -0.81 -4.89
N LEU A 16 -15.67 -0.89 -4.91
CA LEU A 16 -14.79 0.09 -4.29
C LEU A 16 -13.39 0.08 -4.91
N VAL A 17 -12.58 1.08 -4.55
CA VAL A 17 -11.14 1.12 -4.79
C VAL A 17 -10.41 1.12 -3.45
N ILE A 18 -9.43 0.23 -3.29
CA ILE A 18 -8.49 0.23 -2.17
C ILE A 18 -7.10 0.36 -2.74
N GLU A 19 -6.45 1.50 -2.51
CA GLU A 19 -5.18 1.79 -3.15
C GLU A 19 -4.29 2.68 -2.29
N GLY A 20 -2.98 2.45 -2.35
CA GLY A 20 -2.00 3.32 -1.74
C GLY A 20 -0.66 3.15 -2.44
N TYR A 21 0.35 3.88 -1.96
CA TYR A 21 1.71 3.57 -2.37
C TYR A 21 2.04 2.10 -2.00
N PRO A 22 2.90 1.39 -2.77
CA PRO A 22 3.28 0.03 -2.42
C PRO A 22 3.71 -0.09 -0.97
N ARG A 23 3.44 -1.25 -0.36
CA ARG A 23 3.81 -1.58 1.03
C ARG A 23 3.01 -0.85 2.11
N CYS A 24 1.96 -0.13 1.74
CA CYS A 24 0.97 0.45 2.66
C CYS A 24 -0.24 -0.48 2.84
N ALA A 25 -0.03 -1.75 3.21
CA ALA A 25 -1.11 -2.71 3.52
C ALA A 25 -2.20 -2.98 2.45
N ASN A 26 -1.95 -2.69 1.17
CA ASN A 26 -2.97 -2.81 0.11
C ASN A 26 -3.55 -4.23 -0.01
N SER A 27 -2.69 -5.25 -0.09
CA SER A 27 -3.13 -6.64 -0.19
C SER A 27 -3.88 -7.11 1.06
N PHE A 28 -3.48 -6.64 2.25
CA PHE A 28 -4.18 -6.95 3.49
C PHE A 28 -5.61 -6.39 3.44
N ALA A 29 -5.75 -5.10 3.15
CA ALA A 29 -7.05 -4.43 3.12
C ALA A 29 -8.03 -5.07 2.11
N VAL A 30 -7.55 -5.44 0.92
CA VAL A 30 -8.37 -6.14 -0.08
C VAL A 30 -8.82 -7.52 0.41
N LYS A 31 -7.92 -8.29 1.04
CA LYS A 31 -8.25 -9.60 1.60
C LYS A 31 -9.22 -9.49 2.78
N ALA A 32 -8.95 -8.60 3.72
CA ALA A 32 -9.80 -8.32 4.87
C ALA A 32 -11.23 -7.94 4.44
N PHE A 33 -11.36 -7.01 3.49
CA PHE A 33 -12.66 -6.63 2.94
C PHE A 33 -13.39 -7.82 2.30
N ARG A 34 -12.69 -8.59 1.45
CA ARG A 34 -13.29 -9.71 0.72
C ARG A 34 -13.75 -10.84 1.61
N GLN A 35 -13.01 -11.14 2.68
CA GLN A 35 -13.35 -12.22 3.60
C GLN A 35 -14.75 -12.05 4.20
N VAL A 36 -15.16 -10.81 4.50
CA VAL A 36 -16.46 -10.52 5.11
C VAL A 36 -17.52 -10.02 4.13
N ASN A 37 -17.14 -9.37 3.04
CA ASN A 37 -18.07 -8.74 2.09
C ASN A 37 -18.15 -9.42 0.72
N ASP A 38 -17.19 -10.27 0.35
CA ASP A 38 -17.15 -10.95 -0.96
C ASP A 38 -16.58 -12.38 -0.88
N PRO A 39 -17.16 -13.27 -0.04
CA PRO A 39 -16.67 -14.65 0.08
C PRO A 39 -16.76 -15.43 -1.23
N SER A 40 -17.64 -15.01 -2.15
CA SER A 40 -17.79 -15.62 -3.47
C SER A 40 -16.88 -15.04 -4.56
N ASN A 41 -16.04 -14.05 -4.23
CA ASN A 41 -15.10 -13.40 -5.16
C ASN A 41 -15.76 -12.89 -6.46
N LYS A 42 -16.87 -12.17 -6.32
CA LYS A 42 -17.68 -11.60 -7.41
C LYS A 42 -17.54 -10.08 -7.53
N LEU A 43 -17.20 -9.39 -6.44
CA LEU A 43 -17.11 -7.92 -6.45
C LEU A 43 -15.86 -7.46 -7.20
N HIS A 44 -16.04 -6.43 -8.03
CA HIS A 44 -14.92 -5.75 -8.67
C HIS A 44 -14.34 -4.73 -7.70
N ILE A 45 -13.09 -4.94 -7.27
CA ILE A 45 -12.33 -4.02 -6.43
C ILE A 45 -11.13 -3.53 -7.24
N GLY A 46 -11.04 -2.21 -7.49
CA GLY A 46 -9.88 -1.61 -8.13
C GLY A 46 -8.72 -1.47 -7.15
N THR A 47 -7.51 -1.92 -7.53
CA THR A 47 -6.34 -1.94 -6.62
C THR A 47 -5.01 -2.27 -7.35
N HIS A 48 -3.87 -2.22 -6.68
CA HIS A 48 -2.54 -2.65 -7.18
C HIS A 48 -2.08 -2.05 -8.52
N THR A 49 -2.59 -0.88 -8.92
CA THR A 49 -1.98 -0.03 -9.96
C THR A 49 -0.86 0.83 -9.38
N HIS A 50 -0.97 1.15 -8.09
CA HIS A 50 -0.15 2.12 -7.39
C HIS A 50 -0.07 3.46 -8.12
N SER A 51 -1.16 3.83 -8.79
CA SER A 51 -1.29 5.04 -9.60
C SER A 51 -2.34 5.97 -9.00
N PRO A 52 -2.00 7.25 -8.72
CA PRO A 52 -2.99 8.25 -8.32
C PRO A 52 -4.11 8.40 -9.35
N ALA A 53 -3.85 8.10 -10.63
CA ALA A 53 -4.86 8.18 -11.68
C ALA A 53 -6.03 7.22 -11.43
N ASN A 54 -5.79 6.02 -10.89
CA ASN A 54 -6.86 5.06 -10.60
C ASN A 54 -7.79 5.58 -9.50
N ILE A 55 -7.21 6.18 -8.46
CA ILE A 55 -7.91 6.84 -7.36
C ILE A 55 -8.72 8.03 -7.87
N ILE A 56 -8.09 8.91 -8.65
CA ILE A 56 -8.76 10.10 -9.21
C ILE A 56 -9.94 9.69 -10.12
N MET A 57 -9.79 8.63 -10.91
CA MET A 57 -10.88 8.11 -11.73
C MET A 57 -12.01 7.54 -10.87
N ALA A 58 -11.70 6.84 -9.77
CA ALA A 58 -12.69 6.34 -8.82
C ALA A 58 -13.51 7.49 -8.22
N ILE A 59 -12.84 8.55 -7.78
CA ILE A 59 -13.46 9.76 -7.23
C ILE A 59 -14.37 10.41 -8.28
N LYS A 60 -13.89 10.62 -9.51
CA LYS A 60 -14.70 11.18 -10.61
C LYS A 60 -15.92 10.34 -10.96
N TRP A 61 -15.85 9.03 -10.77
CA TRP A 61 -16.96 8.10 -10.98
C TRP A 61 -17.80 7.84 -9.74
N LYS A 62 -17.52 8.54 -8.63
CA LYS A 62 -18.21 8.38 -7.33
C LYS A 62 -18.17 6.94 -6.81
N VAL A 63 -17.11 6.21 -7.13
CA VAL A 63 -16.83 4.88 -6.58
C VAL A 63 -16.27 5.06 -5.17
N PRO A 64 -16.76 4.32 -4.15
CA PRO A 64 -16.18 4.32 -2.80
C PRO A 64 -14.67 4.09 -2.85
N THR A 65 -13.89 4.94 -2.20
CA THR A 65 -12.43 4.95 -2.36
C THR A 65 -11.74 5.03 -1.00
N VAL A 66 -10.81 4.11 -0.77
CA VAL A 66 -9.88 4.11 0.37
C VAL A 66 -8.46 4.33 -0.12
N VAL A 67 -7.80 5.35 0.44
CA VAL A 67 -6.39 5.62 0.20
C VAL A 67 -5.55 5.23 1.41
N LEU A 68 -4.65 4.26 1.22
CA LEU A 68 -3.82 3.72 2.28
C LEU A 68 -2.45 4.39 2.31
N ILE A 69 -1.95 4.68 3.51
CA ILE A 69 -0.62 5.25 3.74
C ILE A 69 0.12 4.56 4.88
N ARG A 70 1.45 4.61 4.85
CA ARG A 70 2.34 4.11 5.90
C ARG A 70 3.46 5.14 6.10
N GLU A 71 4.08 5.13 7.27
CA GLU A 71 5.31 5.87 7.53
C GLU A 71 6.29 5.66 6.35
N PRO A 72 6.85 6.76 5.79
CA PRO A 72 7.58 6.72 4.53
C PRO A 72 8.81 5.83 4.56
N GLU A 73 9.64 5.86 5.62
CA GLU A 73 10.82 5.01 5.74
C GLU A 73 10.43 3.55 5.60
N GLU A 74 9.47 3.08 6.40
CA GLU A 74 9.00 1.70 6.42
C GLU A 74 8.40 1.24 5.07
N ALA A 75 7.65 2.12 4.40
CA ALA A 75 7.09 1.83 3.08
C ALA A 75 8.18 1.73 2.00
N ILE A 76 9.16 2.63 2.06
CA ILE A 76 10.25 2.74 1.09
C ILE A 76 11.24 1.60 1.28
N LEU A 77 11.69 1.30 2.49
CA LEU A 77 12.62 0.20 2.79
C LEU A 77 12.06 -1.16 2.35
N SER A 78 10.76 -1.39 2.54
CA SER A 78 10.16 -2.69 2.23
C SER A 78 9.99 -2.99 0.73
N LYS A 79 10.13 -2.01 -0.17
CA LYS A 79 9.92 -2.18 -1.62
C LYS A 79 11.17 -2.70 -2.37
N PRO A 80 12.36 -2.05 -2.29
CA PRO A 80 13.61 -2.57 -2.81
C PRO A 80 13.95 -3.95 -2.28
N ALA A 81 13.78 -4.17 -0.97
CA ALA A 81 14.12 -5.44 -0.34
C ALA A 81 13.33 -6.61 -0.95
N LYS A 82 12.09 -6.38 -1.40
CA LYS A 82 11.29 -7.39 -2.13
C LYS A 82 11.78 -7.59 -3.56
N VAL A 83 12.22 -6.53 -4.25
CA VAL A 83 12.80 -6.64 -5.61
C VAL A 83 14.10 -7.44 -5.56
N LEU A 84 14.96 -7.16 -4.58
CA LEU A 84 16.24 -7.84 -4.37
C LEU A 84 16.06 -9.31 -3.97
N GLU A 85 15.08 -9.61 -3.11
CA GLU A 85 14.69 -10.99 -2.77
C GLU A 85 14.22 -11.78 -4.01
N PHE A 86 13.50 -11.15 -4.94
CA PHE A 86 13.08 -11.80 -6.19
C PHE A 86 14.24 -12.07 -7.16
N GLU A 87 15.29 -11.25 -7.16
CA GLU A 87 16.48 -11.46 -7.99
C GLU A 87 17.31 -12.64 -7.47
N GLU A 88 17.45 -12.78 -6.14
CA GLU A 88 18.15 -13.92 -5.53
C GLU A 88 17.45 -15.26 -5.77
N ILE A 89 16.11 -15.29 -5.68
CA ILE A 89 15.31 -16.49 -5.99
C ILE A 89 15.55 -16.97 -7.43
N LYS A 90 15.96 -16.08 -8.35
CA LYS A 90 16.32 -16.44 -9.73
C LYS A 90 17.79 -16.86 -9.90
N GLY A 91 18.54 -17.02 -8.80
CA GLY A 91 19.96 -17.38 -8.81
C GLY A 91 20.88 -16.25 -9.27
N LEU A 92 20.39 -15.01 -9.31
CA LEU A 92 21.21 -13.84 -9.57
C LEU A 92 21.70 -13.31 -8.23
N ASP A 93 23.02 -13.16 -8.07
CA ASP A 93 23.58 -12.51 -6.89
C ASP A 93 23.21 -11.02 -6.90
N PRO A 94 22.28 -10.55 -6.03
CA PRO A 94 21.80 -9.17 -6.08
C PRO A 94 22.90 -8.18 -5.68
N SER A 95 23.92 -8.64 -4.92
CA SER A 95 25.10 -7.86 -4.57
C SER A 95 26.04 -7.62 -5.76
N LYS A 96 25.90 -8.42 -6.83
CA LYS A 96 26.61 -8.25 -8.11
C LYS A 96 25.77 -7.58 -9.18
N GLY A 97 24.43 -7.68 -9.10
CA GLY A 97 23.50 -7.17 -10.11
C GLY A 97 23.13 -5.68 -9.96
N ILE A 98 23.06 -5.18 -8.73
CA ILE A 98 22.82 -3.77 -8.44
C ILE A 98 24.05 -3.22 -7.71
N ALA A 99 24.94 -2.57 -8.46
CA ALA A 99 26.02 -1.79 -7.85
C ALA A 99 25.44 -0.77 -6.85
N ASP A 100 26.18 -0.41 -5.80
CA ASP A 100 25.76 0.56 -4.76
C ASP A 100 25.10 1.82 -5.33
N LYS A 101 25.59 2.28 -6.48
CA LYS A 101 25.04 3.41 -7.25
C LYS A 101 23.60 3.17 -7.72
N GLY A 102 23.27 1.97 -8.18
CA GLY A 102 21.92 1.57 -8.60
C GLY A 102 20.95 1.54 -7.43
N LEU A 103 21.35 0.94 -6.30
CA LEU A 103 20.51 0.88 -5.09
C LEU A 103 20.23 2.29 -4.56
N LYS A 104 21.25 3.15 -4.60
CA LYS A 104 21.14 4.57 -4.29
C LYS A 104 20.12 5.28 -5.17
N LEU A 105 20.28 5.23 -6.49
CA LEU A 105 19.36 5.87 -7.43
C LEU A 105 17.92 5.38 -7.27
N LEU A 106 17.72 4.08 -7.05
CA LEU A 106 16.40 3.50 -6.81
C LEU A 106 15.77 4.00 -5.51
N THR A 107 16.55 4.11 -4.43
CA THR A 107 16.07 4.63 -3.13
C THR A 107 15.67 6.09 -3.23
N LEU A 108 16.47 6.93 -3.88
CA LEU A 108 16.14 8.33 -4.17
C LEU A 108 14.85 8.42 -5.01
N TYR A 109 14.76 7.60 -6.05
CA TYR A 109 13.58 7.53 -6.93
C TYR A 109 12.32 7.14 -6.15
N TRP A 110 12.35 6.08 -5.33
CA TRP A 110 11.18 5.65 -4.57
C TRP A 110 10.78 6.65 -3.49
N THR A 111 11.74 7.32 -2.83
CA THR A 111 11.44 8.39 -1.88
C THR A 111 10.72 9.54 -2.58
N ARG A 112 11.21 9.95 -3.75
CA ARG A 112 10.54 10.96 -4.58
C ARG A 112 9.15 10.51 -5.06
N ARG A 113 9.00 9.25 -5.45
CA ARG A 113 7.73 8.69 -5.93
C ARG A 113 6.68 8.58 -4.83
N PHE A 114 7.09 8.33 -3.58
CA PHE A 114 6.19 8.31 -2.43
C PHE A 114 5.52 9.69 -2.26
N SER A 115 6.32 10.76 -2.14
CA SER A 115 5.77 12.12 -2.00
C SER A 115 4.92 12.52 -3.20
N GLN A 116 5.40 12.27 -4.42
CA GLN A 116 4.67 12.53 -5.65
C GLN A 116 3.33 11.79 -5.79
N PHE A 117 3.18 10.61 -5.17
CA PHE A 117 1.95 9.85 -5.17
C PHE A 117 0.89 10.58 -4.35
N TYR A 118 1.20 10.91 -3.09
CA TYR A 118 0.25 11.53 -2.16
C TYR A 118 0.01 13.01 -2.47
N GLN A 119 1.02 13.76 -2.91
CA GLN A 119 0.86 15.16 -3.36
C GLN A 119 -0.16 15.29 -4.51
N ARG A 120 -0.23 14.31 -5.41
CA ARG A 120 -1.25 14.31 -6.48
C ARG A 120 -2.67 14.09 -5.98
N LEU A 121 -2.82 13.54 -4.77
CA LEU A 121 -4.11 13.27 -4.14
C LEU A 121 -4.53 14.40 -3.18
N GLU A 122 -3.63 15.30 -2.80
CA GLU A 122 -3.94 16.45 -1.91
C GLU A 122 -5.13 17.28 -2.40
N PRO A 123 -5.28 17.65 -3.69
CA PRO A 123 -6.46 18.40 -4.15
C PRO A 123 -7.79 17.65 -4.04
N TRP A 124 -7.72 16.34 -3.82
CA TRP A 124 -8.87 15.44 -3.68
C TRP A 124 -9.10 15.02 -2.23
N ALA A 125 -8.33 15.57 -1.29
CA ALA A 125 -8.51 15.35 0.14
C ALA A 125 -9.97 15.62 0.54
N GLY A 126 -10.59 14.65 1.24
CA GLY A 126 -12.00 14.69 1.63
C GLY A 126 -12.96 13.92 0.71
N GLN A 127 -12.54 13.58 -0.52
CA GLN A 127 -13.33 12.77 -1.47
C GLN A 127 -13.04 11.27 -1.42
N PHE A 128 -12.19 10.84 -0.48
CA PHE A 128 -11.86 9.46 -0.19
C PHE A 128 -11.67 9.28 1.31
N VAL A 129 -11.75 8.03 1.77
CA VAL A 129 -11.36 7.64 3.12
C VAL A 129 -9.85 7.45 3.15
N ALA A 130 -9.14 8.16 4.03
CA ALA A 130 -7.72 7.94 4.25
C ALA A 130 -7.54 6.96 5.43
N ALA A 131 -6.54 6.07 5.34
CA ALA A 131 -6.20 5.20 6.45
C ALA A 131 -4.69 4.95 6.54
N ASN A 132 -4.15 5.04 7.75
CA ASN A 132 -2.76 4.70 7.98
C ASN A 132 -2.59 3.17 8.15
N PHE A 133 -1.35 2.72 8.16
CA PHE A 133 -1.02 1.30 8.24
C PHE A 133 -1.55 0.64 9.52
N GLU A 134 -1.50 1.34 10.66
CA GLU A 134 -1.97 0.83 11.93
C GLU A 134 -3.48 0.61 11.93
N THR A 135 -4.27 1.64 11.59
CA THR A 135 -5.72 1.52 11.41
C THR A 135 -6.03 0.41 10.40
N THR A 136 -5.31 0.35 9.27
CA THR A 136 -5.56 -0.68 8.25
C THR A 136 -5.34 -2.10 8.76
N THR A 137 -4.39 -2.34 9.66
CA THR A 137 -4.01 -3.69 10.07
C THR A 137 -4.59 -4.11 11.42
N ARG A 138 -4.87 -3.14 12.30
CA ARG A 138 -5.32 -3.37 13.67
C ARG A 138 -6.76 -2.94 13.92
N ASP A 139 -7.25 -1.95 13.18
CA ASP A 139 -8.58 -1.36 13.37
C ASP A 139 -9.27 -1.09 12.02
N PHE A 140 -9.42 -2.16 11.23
CA PHE A 140 -10.14 -2.11 9.96
C PHE A 140 -11.62 -1.67 10.08
N PRO A 141 -12.35 -1.94 11.18
CA PRO A 141 -13.72 -1.45 11.36
C PRO A 141 -13.86 0.07 11.21
N THR A 142 -12.88 0.85 11.68
CA THR A 142 -12.87 2.33 11.50
C THR A 142 -12.94 2.72 10.02
N ILE A 143 -12.20 2.05 9.14
CA ILE A 143 -12.23 2.31 7.69
C ILE A 143 -13.61 1.96 7.10
N ILE A 144 -14.19 0.85 7.54
CA ILE A 144 -15.49 0.38 7.07
C ILE A 144 -16.61 1.34 7.49
N ASN A 145 -16.60 1.81 8.73
CA ASN A 145 -17.57 2.79 9.21
C ASN A 145 -17.50 4.09 8.40
N GLN A 146 -16.29 4.63 8.21
CA GLN A 146 -16.10 5.83 7.38
C GLN A 146 -16.56 5.65 5.93
N LEU A 147 -16.38 4.45 5.34
CA LEU A 147 -16.90 4.13 4.02
C LEU A 147 -18.44 4.10 3.99
N ASN A 148 -19.04 3.45 4.98
CA ASN A 148 -20.49 3.35 5.10
C ASN A 148 -21.13 4.72 5.25
N ASP A 149 -20.59 5.55 6.16
CA ASP A 149 -21.08 6.91 6.43
C ASP A 149 -20.91 7.82 5.22
N ARG A 150 -19.75 7.80 4.56
CA ARG A 150 -19.45 8.70 3.43
C ARG A 150 -20.19 8.33 2.14
N TYR A 151 -20.37 7.04 1.88
CA TYR A 151 -20.89 6.55 0.59
C TYR A 151 -22.27 5.89 0.67
N GLY A 152 -22.91 5.88 1.85
CA GLY A 152 -24.21 5.23 2.06
C GLY A 152 -24.16 3.72 1.84
N LYS A 153 -23.05 3.10 2.25
CA LYS A 153 -22.82 1.65 2.11
C LYS A 153 -23.15 0.92 3.40
N ASN A 154 -23.26 -0.40 3.29
CA ASN A 154 -23.55 -1.30 4.42
C ASN A 154 -22.52 -2.44 4.46
N TYR A 155 -21.23 -2.11 4.29
CA TYR A 155 -20.16 -3.08 4.39
C TYR A 155 -20.03 -3.59 5.82
N LYS A 156 -19.77 -4.88 5.96
CA LYS A 156 -19.51 -5.54 7.23
C LYS A 156 -18.08 -5.26 7.69
N PRO A 157 -17.86 -4.95 8.98
CA PRO A 157 -16.52 -4.76 9.53
C PRO A 157 -15.76 -6.09 9.58
N PHE A 158 -14.48 -6.04 9.27
CA PHE A 158 -13.54 -7.13 9.53
C PHE A 158 -12.85 -6.86 10.87
N TYR A 159 -12.81 -7.85 11.77
CA TYR A 159 -12.11 -7.75 13.05
C TYR A 159 -10.80 -8.56 12.99
N SER A 160 -9.69 -7.90 13.30
CA SER A 160 -8.34 -8.48 13.30
C SER A 160 -8.13 -9.41 14.49
N THR A 161 -8.75 -10.60 14.48
CA THR A 161 -8.44 -11.71 15.39
C THR A 161 -7.28 -12.54 14.83
N ASP A 162 -6.60 -13.31 15.69
CA ASP A 162 -5.50 -14.19 15.25
C ASP A 162 -5.95 -15.19 14.18
N GLU A 163 -7.14 -15.77 14.35
CA GLU A 163 -7.75 -16.72 13.41
C GLU A 163 -8.00 -16.08 12.03
N ASN A 164 -8.64 -14.91 12.02
CA ASN A 164 -8.93 -14.18 10.78
C ASN A 164 -7.66 -13.72 10.07
N ASN A 165 -6.67 -13.25 10.81
CA ASN A 165 -5.38 -12.85 10.27
C ASN A 165 -4.63 -14.05 9.67
N GLN A 166 -4.66 -15.21 10.33
CA GLN A 166 -4.07 -16.43 9.78
C GLN A 166 -4.68 -16.76 8.41
N GLU A 167 -6.00 -16.64 8.23
CA GLU A 167 -6.64 -16.87 6.93
C GLU A 167 -6.18 -15.91 5.83
N ILE A 168 -6.05 -14.62 6.14
CA ILE A 168 -5.49 -13.62 5.21
C ILE A 168 -4.08 -14.02 4.77
N PHE A 169 -3.30 -14.58 5.70
CA PHE A 169 -1.90 -14.93 5.48
C PHE A 169 -1.69 -16.33 4.88
N LYS A 170 -2.62 -17.28 5.02
CA LYS A 170 -2.54 -18.67 4.51
C LYS A 170 -2.24 -18.74 3.00
N ASP A 171 -2.93 -17.95 2.18
CA ASP A 171 -2.75 -17.91 0.71
C ASP A 171 -1.68 -16.90 0.25
N SER A 172 -0.88 -16.35 1.17
CA SER A 172 0.23 -15.46 0.81
C SER A 172 1.46 -16.28 0.43
N SER A 173 1.34 -17.06 -0.64
CA SER A 173 2.20 -18.19 -1.02
C SER A 173 3.71 -17.93 -1.14
N GLN A 174 4.26 -16.74 -0.83
CA GLN A 174 5.72 -16.51 -0.81
C GLN A 174 6.17 -15.15 -0.19
N HIS A 175 5.41 -14.50 0.70
CA HIS A 175 5.51 -13.02 0.78
C HIS A 175 5.60 -12.32 2.16
N LEU A 176 5.72 -13.03 3.28
CA LEU A 176 5.55 -12.38 4.59
C LEU A 176 6.62 -12.63 5.64
N PHE A 177 7.50 -13.61 5.45
CA PHE A 177 8.53 -13.88 6.45
C PHE A 177 9.74 -12.95 6.27
N PRO A 178 10.30 -12.37 7.34
CA PRO A 178 11.60 -11.74 7.29
C PRO A 178 12.63 -12.80 6.88
N SER A 179 13.24 -12.65 5.72
CA SER A 179 14.48 -13.37 5.40
C SER A 179 15.64 -12.54 5.95
N LYS A 180 16.68 -13.20 6.50
CA LYS A 180 17.90 -12.51 6.97
C LYS A 180 18.48 -11.59 5.89
N LEU A 181 18.35 -12.02 4.64
CA LEU A 181 18.70 -11.27 3.45
C LEU A 181 17.90 -9.96 3.30
N ARG A 182 16.57 -10.02 3.45
CA ARG A 182 15.70 -8.84 3.40
C ARG A 182 16.09 -7.81 4.45
N ASP A 183 16.45 -8.27 5.65
CA ASP A 183 16.84 -7.37 6.73
C ASP A 183 18.21 -6.74 6.48
N HIS A 184 19.18 -7.49 5.91
CA HIS A 184 20.45 -6.91 5.46
C HIS A 184 20.25 -5.79 4.40
N PHE A 185 19.41 -6.03 3.39
CA PHE A 185 19.13 -5.01 2.38
C PHE A 185 18.46 -3.77 2.99
N LYS A 186 17.52 -3.95 3.94
CA LYS A 186 16.88 -2.83 4.62
C LYS A 186 17.88 -1.93 5.33
N GLU A 187 18.90 -2.48 6.00
CA GLU A 187 19.93 -1.67 6.65
C GLU A 187 20.71 -0.82 5.64
N MET A 188 21.10 -1.40 4.50
CA MET A 188 21.78 -0.65 3.45
C MET A 188 20.90 0.46 2.86
N ILE A 189 19.64 0.14 2.55
CA ILE A 189 18.67 1.12 2.03
C ILE A 189 18.41 2.20 3.08
N ARG A 190 18.39 1.86 4.38
CA ARG A 190 18.21 2.81 5.47
C ARG A 190 19.34 3.83 5.52
N GLY A 191 20.59 3.39 5.38
CA GLY A 191 21.72 4.30 5.26
C GLY A 191 21.56 5.30 4.12
N ILE A 192 21.12 4.83 2.94
CA ILE A 192 20.87 5.67 1.78
C ILE A 192 19.66 6.60 2.00
N TYR A 193 18.57 6.08 2.57
CA TYR A 193 17.36 6.84 2.87
C TYR A 193 17.69 8.03 3.78
N HIS A 194 18.62 7.82 4.72
CA HIS A 194 19.03 8.84 5.67
C HIS A 194 20.12 9.80 5.19
N SER A 195 20.71 9.56 4.02
CA SER A 195 21.77 10.40 3.44
C SER A 195 21.32 11.84 3.13
N GLU A 196 22.28 12.77 3.13
CA GLU A 196 22.07 14.17 2.77
C GLU A 196 21.45 14.36 1.38
N GLU A 197 21.86 13.53 0.41
CA GLU A 197 21.36 13.61 -0.96
C GLU A 197 19.88 13.24 -1.08
N ASN A 198 19.36 12.45 -0.11
CA ASN A 198 17.95 12.10 -0.06
C ASN A 198 17.14 13.06 0.84
N ALA A 199 17.77 13.99 1.56
CA ALA A 199 17.14 14.79 2.60
C ALA A 199 15.90 15.55 2.09
N VAL A 200 15.98 16.15 0.88
CA VAL A 200 14.86 16.88 0.27
C VAL A 200 13.70 15.93 -0.08
N ASN A 201 13.98 14.73 -0.61
CA ASN A 201 12.93 13.77 -0.93
C ASN A 201 12.28 13.21 0.34
N ARG A 202 13.09 12.93 1.37
CA ARG A 202 12.65 12.45 2.68
C ARG A 202 11.74 13.49 3.34
N GLN A 203 12.14 14.76 3.37
CA GLN A 203 11.32 15.85 3.89
C GLN A 203 9.96 15.93 3.17
N LYS A 204 9.94 15.83 1.83
CA LYS A 204 8.67 15.82 1.06
C LYS A 204 7.81 14.59 1.38
N ALA A 205 8.41 13.44 1.60
CA ALA A 205 7.70 12.22 1.95
C ALA A 205 7.06 12.34 3.35
N GLU A 206 7.80 12.91 4.31
CA GLU A 206 7.31 13.16 5.67
C GLU A 206 6.17 14.18 5.68
N VAL A 207 6.32 15.30 4.96
CA VAL A 207 5.24 16.30 4.82
C VAL A 207 3.98 15.69 4.22
N ALA A 208 4.13 14.86 3.19
CA ALA A 208 2.99 14.16 2.59
C ALA A 208 2.33 13.18 3.57
N TYR A 209 3.13 12.44 4.35
CA TYR A 209 2.65 11.53 5.38
C TYR A 209 1.85 12.26 6.47
N GLN A 210 2.43 13.32 7.06
CA GLN A 210 1.77 14.13 8.07
C GLN A 210 0.49 14.78 7.55
N SER A 211 0.49 15.22 6.29
CA SER A 211 -0.71 15.79 5.65
C SER A 211 -1.83 14.76 5.51
N PHE A 212 -1.49 13.53 5.14
CA PHE A 212 -2.45 12.43 5.07
C PHE A 212 -2.94 11.97 6.45
N LEU A 213 -2.09 11.96 7.47
CA LEU A 213 -2.53 11.62 8.84
C LEU A 213 -3.59 12.58 9.35
N ARG A 214 -3.48 13.87 9.04
CA ARG A 214 -4.51 14.86 9.39
C ARG A 214 -5.87 14.58 8.74
N LEU A 215 -5.91 13.88 7.60
CA LEU A 215 -7.16 13.45 6.95
C LEU A 215 -7.85 12.29 7.66
N ASN A 216 -7.10 11.44 8.38
CA ASN A 216 -7.67 10.30 9.11
C ASN A 216 -8.48 10.72 10.34
N HIS A 217 -8.31 11.96 10.81
CA HIS A 217 -8.96 12.51 12.01
C HIS A 217 -10.21 13.36 11.69
N ILE A 218 -10.68 13.34 10.43
CA ILE A 218 -11.85 14.07 9.93
C ILE A 218 -12.89 13.07 9.44
#